data_AF-A0A1I9G5R6-F1
#
_entry.id   AF-A0A1I9G5R6-F1
#
_cell.length_a   1.000
_cell.length_b   1.000
_cell.length_c   1.000
_cell.angle_alpha   90.00
_cell.angle_beta   90.00
_cell.angle_gamma   90.00
#
_symmetry.space_group_name_H-M   'P 1'
#
loop_
_entity.id
_entity.type
_entity.pdbx_description
1 polymer ?
#
loop_
_entity_poly.entity_id
_entity_poly.type
_entity_poly.pdbx_seq_one_letter_code
_entity_poly.pdbx_strand_id
1 'polypeptide(L)' 'MFKHFYGDNITEDMAMKFRNAAVALNVQISPAQVQGYLLLRKEDPQASIDDIATITYCK' A
#
# COMPACT_ATOMS: atom_id res chain seq x y z
N MET A 1 7.61 4.96 -1.98
CA MET A 1 6.79 5.18 -0.77
C MET A 1 6.70 3.94 0.11
N PHE A 2 6.19 2.80 -0.39
CA PHE A 2 6.06 1.54 0.37
C PHE A 2 7.35 1.09 1.11
N LYS A 3 8.47 0.92 0.38
CA LYS A 3 9.77 0.55 1.00
C LYS A 3 10.24 1.56 2.04
N HIS A 4 10.02 2.84 1.80
CA HIS A 4 10.42 3.89 2.74
C HIS A 4 9.57 3.88 4.02
N PHE A 5 8.30 3.49 3.90
CA PHE A 5 7.37 3.45 5.02
C PHE A 5 7.65 2.26 5.96
N TYR A 6 7.94 1.09 5.41
CA TYR A 6 8.17 -0.15 6.18
C TYR A 6 9.65 -0.49 6.43
N GLY A 7 10.58 0.24 5.80
CA GLY A 7 12.01 0.10 6.02
C GLY A 7 12.61 -1.21 5.49
N ASP A 8 13.71 -1.64 6.12
CA ASP A 8 14.59 -2.71 5.65
C ASP A 8 13.96 -4.11 5.64
N ASN A 9 12.79 -4.27 6.26
CA ASN A 9 12.06 -5.54 6.32
C ASN A 9 11.26 -5.83 5.04
N ILE A 10 11.34 -4.98 4.02
CA ILE A 10 10.62 -5.12 2.76
C ILE A 10 11.51 -5.66 1.65
N THR A 11 11.06 -6.75 1.03
CA THR A 11 11.66 -7.27 -0.19
C THR A 11 11.18 -6.49 -1.42
N GLU A 12 11.96 -6.55 -2.50
CA GLU A 12 11.55 -6.02 -3.81
C GLU A 12 10.20 -6.60 -4.27
N ASP A 13 10.00 -7.90 -4.05
CA ASP A 13 8.79 -8.63 -4.41
C ASP A 13 7.54 -8.05 -3.72
N MET A 14 7.62 -7.75 -2.41
CA MET A 14 6.52 -7.13 -1.68
C MET A 14 6.17 -5.73 -2.23
N ALA A 15 7.19 -4.94 -2.56
CA ALA A 15 6.97 -3.63 -3.16
C ALA A 15 6.33 -3.72 -4.56
N MET A 16 6.72 -4.73 -5.35
CA MET A 16 6.09 -5.00 -6.65
C MET A 16 4.64 -5.46 -6.50
N LYS A 17 4.35 -6.36 -5.56
CA LYS A 17 2.98 -6.81 -5.27
C LYS A 17 2.09 -5.65 -4.87
N PHE A 18 2.55 -4.81 -3.94
CA PHE A 18 1.82 -3.60 -3.54
C PHE A 18 1.53 -2.68 -4.73
N ARG A 19 2.55 -2.40 -5.56
CA ARG A 19 2.40 -1.55 -6.75
C ARG A 19 1.40 -2.15 -7.74
N ASN A 20 1.51 -3.43 -8.05
CA ASN A 20 0.64 -4.10 -9.02
C ASN A 20 -0.80 -4.09 -8.53
N ALA A 21 -1.02 -4.37 -7.25
CA ALA A 21 -2.34 -4.30 -6.64
C ALA A 21 -2.89 -2.85 -6.65
N ALA A 22 -2.08 -1.83 -6.34
CA ALA A 22 -2.49 -0.42 -6.41
C ALA A 22 -2.92 0.00 -7.82
N VAL A 23 -2.13 -0.37 -8.83
CA VAL A 23 -2.39 -0.04 -10.24
C VAL A 23 -3.61 -0.78 -10.77
N ALA A 24 -3.83 -2.02 -10.35
CA ALA A 24 -4.98 -2.83 -10.76
C ALA A 24 -6.32 -2.23 -10.32
N LEU A 25 -6.34 -1.39 -9.28
CA LEU A 25 -7.57 -0.72 -8.84
C LEU A 25 -8.11 0.30 -9.86
N ASN A 26 -7.31 0.65 -10.89
CA ASN A 26 -7.69 1.56 -11.99
C ASN A 26 -8.34 2.88 -11.51
N VAL A 27 -7.95 3.32 -10.31
CA VAL A 27 -8.38 4.57 -9.70
C VAL A 27 -7.18 5.49 -9.55
N GLN A 28 -7.39 6.79 -9.70
CA GLN A 28 -6.37 7.77 -9.33
C GLN A 28 -6.29 7.84 -7.81
N ILE A 29 -5.31 7.15 -7.24
CA ILE A 29 -5.01 7.20 -5.82
C ILE A 29 -3.93 8.26 -5.61
N SER A 30 -4.24 9.27 -4.80
CA SER A 30 -3.27 10.30 -4.42
C SER A 30 -2.20 9.74 -3.47
N PRO A 31 -0.99 10.31 -3.44
CA PRO A 31 0.03 9.93 -2.47
C PRO A 31 -0.45 10.02 -1.00
N ALA A 32 -1.29 11.01 -0.68
CA ALA A 32 -1.85 11.20 0.65
C ALA A 32 -2.81 10.06 1.06
N GLN A 33 -3.64 9.57 0.13
CA GLN A 33 -4.49 8.39 0.39
C GLN A 33 -3.66 7.14 0.64
N VAL A 34 -2.60 6.92 -0.16
CA VAL A 34 -1.72 5.78 0.06
C VAL A 34 -1.00 5.91 1.41
N GLN A 35 -0.54 7.11 1.77
CA GLN A 35 0.13 7.34 3.04
C GLN A 35 -0.82 7.13 4.23
N GLY A 36 -2.06 7.63 4.16
CA GLY A 36 -3.09 7.41 5.17
C GLY A 36 -3.45 5.93 5.33
N TYR A 37 -3.59 5.21 4.21
CA TYR A 37 -3.82 3.77 4.21
C TYR A 37 -2.69 2.99 4.88
N LEU A 38 -1.44 3.31 4.56
CA LEU A 38 -0.27 2.65 5.14
C LEU A 38 -0.17 2.89 6.65
N LEU A 39 -0.56 4.07 7.15
CA LEU A 39 -0.62 4.35 8.59
C LEU A 39 -1.55 3.40 9.36
N LEU A 40 -2.63 2.93 8.75
CA LEU A 40 -3.55 1.97 9.36
C LEU A 40 -2.96 0.55 9.44
N ARG A 41 -1.91 0.26 8.68
CA ARG A 41 -1.26 -1.04 8.57
C ARG A 41 0.24 -0.95 8.85
N LYS A 42 0.61 -0.08 9.79
CA LYS A 42 2.01 0.31 10.05
C LYS A 42 2.93 -0.86 10.38
N GLU A 43 2.41 -1.87 11.05
CA GLU A 43 3.18 -3.02 11.54
C GLU A 43 3.03 -4.26 10.65
N ASP A 44 2.15 -4.21 9.65
CA ASP A 44 1.82 -5.35 8.80
C ASP A 44 1.87 -4.99 7.31
N PRO A 45 3.04 -5.10 6.67
CA PRO A 45 3.17 -4.86 5.24
C PRO A 45 2.44 -5.88 4.39
N GLN A 46 2.23 -7.12 4.88
CA GLN A 46 1.52 -8.14 4.12
C GLN A 46 0.03 -7.82 4.05
N ALA A 47 -0.59 -7.50 5.18
CA ALA A 47 -1.98 -7.01 5.21
C ALA A 47 -2.17 -5.77 4.34
N SER A 48 -1.14 -4.92 4.20
CA SER A 48 -1.21 -3.74 3.36
C SER A 48 -1.24 -4.04 1.86
N ILE A 49 -0.69 -5.18 1.45
CA ILE A 49 -0.78 -5.69 0.08
C ILE A 49 -2.14 -6.33 -0.15
N ASP A 50 -2.58 -7.17 0.80
CA ASP A 50 -3.80 -7.97 0.66
C ASP A 50 -5.06 -7.09 0.61
N ASP A 51 -5.09 -6.00 1.35
CA ASP A 51 -6.27 -5.15 1.50
C ASP A 51 -6.19 -3.80 0.77
N ILE A 52 -5.23 -3.59 -0.13
CA ILE A 52 -5.05 -2.27 -0.76
C ILE A 52 -6.30 -1.78 -1.51
N ALA A 53 -7.15 -2.71 -1.94
CA ALA A 53 -8.45 -2.40 -2.52
C ALA A 53 -9.35 -1.55 -1.61
N THR A 54 -9.19 -1.63 -0.28
CA THR A 54 -10.01 -0.87 0.68
C THR A 54 -9.72 0.63 0.66
N ILE A 55 -8.61 1.07 0.04
CA ILE A 55 -8.23 2.48 -0.05
C ILE A 55 -9.28 3.36 -0.74
N THR A 56 -10.11 2.76 -1.59
CA THR A 56 -11.21 3.44 -2.32
C THR A 56 -12.46 3.68 -1.47
N TYR A 57 -12.55 3.06 -0.29
CA TYR A 57 -13.71 3.17 0.60
C TYR A 57 -13.56 4.26 1.67
N CYS A 58 -12.40 4.92 1.77
CA CYS A 58 -12.24 6.12 2.59
C CYS A 58 -12.94 7.31 1.89
N LYS A 59 -14.25 7.42 2.10
CA LYS A 59 -15.04 8.63 1.84
C LYS A 59 -15.05 9.55 3.05
#